data_AF-A0A818NFC8-F1
#
_entry.id   AF-A0A818NFC8-F1
#
_cell.length_a   1.000
_cell.length_b   1.000
_cell.length_c   1.000
_cell.angle_alpha   90.00
_cell.angle_beta   90.00
_cell.angle_gamma   90.00
#
_symmetry.space_group_name_H-M   'P 1'
#
loop_
_entity.id
_entity.type
_entity.pdbx_description
1 polymer ?
#
loop_
_entity_poly.entity_id
_entity_poly.type
_entity_poly.pdbx_seq_one_letter_code
_entity_poly.pdbx_strand_id
1 'polypeptide(L)'
;MRRFNEIQYWIVTEICLTPSPGKRVQLLRKFIKLASYCKEYRNLNSFFAIVMGLSNIAVSRLSLTWERLPSKIKRMFSEFETLMDPSRNHRVYRSTLTKLTPPIILFMPLLIKDLTFIHEGSKTYLIESLVNFEKM
;
A
#
# COMPACT_ATOMS: atom_id res chain seq x y z
N MET A 1 1.63 -0.58 12.45
CA MET A 1 1.23 -1.80 11.69
C MET A 1 -0.24 -2.19 11.91
N ARG A 2 -0.72 -2.33 13.16
CA ARG A 2 -2.11 -2.75 13.45
C ARG A 2 -3.19 -2.05 12.59
N ARG A 3 -3.23 -0.72 12.60
CA ARG A 3 -4.22 0.06 11.84
C ARG A 3 -4.17 -0.17 10.32
N PHE A 4 -2.97 -0.36 9.77
CA PHE A 4 -2.78 -0.68 8.34
C PHE A 4 -3.46 -2.02 8.01
N ASN A 5 -3.20 -3.04 8.81
CA ASN A 5 -3.78 -4.37 8.65
C ASN A 5 -5.30 -4.35 8.84
N GLU A 6 -5.80 -3.61 9.85
CA GLU A 6 -7.24 -3.44 10.07
C GLU A 6 -7.93 -2.82 8.85
N ILE A 7 -7.35 -1.79 8.24
CA ILE A 7 -7.91 -1.21 6.99
C ILE A 7 -7.87 -2.25 5.88
N GLN A 8 -6.71 -2.89 5.65
CA GLN A 8 -6.55 -3.88 4.58
C GLN A 8 -7.59 -5.01 4.69
N TYR A 9 -7.73 -5.62 5.87
CA TYR A 9 -8.67 -6.71 6.08
C TYR A 9 -10.12 -6.24 6.13
N TRP A 10 -10.39 -5.02 6.60
CA TRP A 10 -11.73 -4.44 6.51
C TRP A 10 -12.18 -4.33 5.04
N ILE A 11 -11.32 -3.83 4.14
CA ILE A 11 -11.62 -3.79 2.70
C ILE A 11 -11.96 -5.18 2.15
N VAL A 12 -11.15 -6.19 2.48
CA VAL A 12 -11.36 -7.58 2.04
C VAL A 12 -12.70 -8.10 2.53
N THR A 13 -12.97 -7.95 3.83
CA THR A 13 -14.20 -8.42 4.47
C THR A 13 -15.44 -7.76 3.88
N GLU A 14 -15.45 -6.43 3.72
CA GLU A 14 -16.60 -5.71 3.14
C GLU A 14 -16.93 -6.18 1.72
N ILE A 15 -15.92 -6.41 0.89
CA ILE A 15 -16.13 -6.90 -0.47
C ILE A 15 -16.64 -8.34 -0.47
N CYS A 16 -15.99 -9.23 0.28
CA CYS A 16 -16.33 -10.65 0.31
C CYS A 16 -17.70 -10.92 0.93
N LEU A 17 -18.10 -10.15 1.94
CA LEU A 17 -19.40 -10.27 2.60
C LEU A 17 -20.54 -9.60 1.83
N THR A 18 -20.27 -8.79 0.81
CA THR A 18 -21.32 -8.19 -0.01
C THR A 18 -21.97 -9.26 -0.92
N PRO A 19 -23.24 -9.64 -0.69
CA PRO A 19 -23.84 -10.78 -1.37
C PRO A 19 -24.26 -10.45 -2.80
N SER A 20 -24.79 -9.25 -3.03
CA SER A 20 -25.26 -8.81 -4.35
C SER A 20 -24.06 -8.45 -5.25
N PRO A 21 -23.90 -9.10 -6.42
CA PRO A 21 -22.83 -8.78 -7.35
C PRO A 21 -22.84 -7.31 -7.79
N GLY A 22 -24.03 -6.73 -8.02
CA GLY A 22 -24.17 -5.32 -8.42
C GLY A 22 -23.67 -4.37 -7.34
N LYS A 23 -24.08 -4.58 -6.08
CA LYS A 23 -23.59 -3.78 -4.94
C LYS A 23 -22.09 -3.96 -4.73
N ARG A 24 -21.57 -5.19 -4.91
CA ARG A 24 -20.14 -5.48 -4.78
C ARG A 24 -19.30 -4.74 -5.83
N VAL A 25 -19.76 -4.66 -7.08
CA VAL A 25 -19.10 -3.84 -8.12
C VAL A 25 -19.07 -2.36 -7.74
N GLN A 26 -20.18 -1.83 -7.21
CA GLN A 26 -20.26 -0.44 -6.76
C GLN A 26 -19.30 -0.17 -5.59
N LEU A 27 -19.23 -1.10 -4.64
CA LEU A 27 -18.35 -1.02 -3.48
C LEU A 27 -16.87 -1.09 -3.89
N LEU A 28 -16.51 -2.03 -4.76
CA LEU A 28 -15.17 -2.13 -5.33
C LEU A 28 -14.77 -0.83 -6.04
N ARG A 29 -15.65 -0.27 -6.88
CA ARG A 29 -15.44 1.05 -7.51
C ARG A 29 -15.23 2.16 -6.48
N LYS A 30 -15.99 2.15 -5.38
CA LYS A 30 -15.88 3.13 -4.30
C LYS A 30 -14.51 3.06 -3.63
N PHE A 31 -14.00 1.87 -3.34
CA PHE A 31 -12.67 1.71 -2.73
C PHE A 31 -11.53 2.10 -3.68
N ILE A 32 -11.62 1.79 -4.97
CA ILE A 32 -10.62 2.27 -5.95
C ILE A 32 -10.60 3.81 -6.00
N LYS A 33 -11.76 4.46 -6.01
CA LYS A 33 -11.84 5.93 -5.93
C LYS A 33 -11.30 6.47 -4.60
N LEU A 34 -11.57 5.79 -3.49
CA LEU A 34 -11.06 6.18 -2.18
C LEU A 34 -9.52 6.10 -2.15
N ALA A 35 -8.93 5.06 -2.72
CA ALA A 35 -7.48 4.97 -2.89
C ALA A 35 -6.94 6.14 -3.72
N SER A 36 -7.61 6.51 -4.82
CA SER A 36 -7.26 7.69 -5.61
C SER A 36 -7.20 8.96 -4.74
N TYR A 37 -8.20 9.20 -3.91
CA TYR A 37 -8.20 10.34 -2.99
C TYR A 37 -7.06 10.23 -1.97
N CYS A 38 -6.84 9.06 -1.35
CA CYS A 38 -5.71 8.89 -0.43
C CYS A 38 -4.37 9.25 -1.09
N LYS A 39 -4.16 8.85 -2.35
CA LYS A 39 -2.98 9.22 -3.13
C LYS A 39 -2.90 10.73 -3.39
N GLU A 40 -4.00 11.36 -3.77
CA GLU A 40 -4.10 12.82 -4.01
C GLU A 40 -3.76 13.63 -2.74
N TYR A 41 -4.28 13.21 -1.59
CA TYR A 41 -3.98 13.78 -0.27
C TYR A 41 -2.63 13.32 0.30
N ARG A 42 -1.80 12.63 -0.49
CA ARG A 42 -0.46 12.15 -0.09
C ARG A 42 -0.49 11.26 1.16
N ASN A 43 -1.63 10.62 1.43
CA ASN A 43 -1.76 9.58 2.43
C ASN A 43 -1.45 8.21 1.80
N LEU A 44 -0.15 7.97 1.63
CA LEU A 44 0.36 6.77 0.98
C LEU A 44 0.15 5.53 1.86
N ASN A 45 0.14 5.66 3.19
CA ASN A 45 -0.14 4.54 4.08
C ASN A 45 -1.55 3.96 3.86
N SER A 46 -2.59 4.80 3.86
CA SER A 46 -3.96 4.35 3.61
C SER A 46 -4.17 3.91 2.16
N PHE A 47 -3.54 4.59 1.21
CA PHE A 47 -3.55 4.18 -0.20
C PHE A 47 -3.05 2.74 -0.36
N PHE A 48 -1.86 2.41 0.17
CA PHE A 48 -1.32 1.05 0.12
C PHE A 48 -2.23 0.06 0.83
N ALA A 49 -2.76 0.39 2.02
CA ALA A 49 -3.66 -0.51 2.75
C ALA A 49 -4.90 -0.90 1.94
N ILE A 50 -5.52 0.07 1.26
CA ILE A 50 -6.70 -0.17 0.44
C ILE A 50 -6.34 -1.03 -0.77
N VAL A 51 -5.32 -0.65 -1.53
CA VAL A 51 -4.97 -1.36 -2.76
C VAL A 51 -4.46 -2.77 -2.46
N MET A 52 -3.68 -2.98 -1.40
CA MET A 52 -3.31 -4.33 -0.94
C MET A 52 -4.53 -5.16 -0.53
N GLY A 53 -5.55 -4.54 0.07
CA GLY A 53 -6.82 -5.19 0.37
C GLY A 53 -7.57 -5.62 -0.90
N LEU A 54 -7.54 -4.78 -1.94
CA LEU A 54 -8.17 -5.08 -3.23
C LEU A 54 -7.40 -6.14 -4.04
N SER A 55 -6.07 -6.14 -3.99
CA SER A 55 -5.23 -7.15 -4.65
C SER A 55 -5.14 -8.47 -3.89
N ASN A 56 -5.68 -8.54 -2.65
CA ASN A 56 -5.76 -9.78 -1.88
C ASN A 56 -6.48 -10.88 -2.68
N ILE A 57 -5.98 -12.12 -2.63
CA ILE A 57 -6.51 -13.26 -3.39
C ILE A 57 -8.00 -13.53 -3.14
N ALA A 58 -8.52 -13.14 -1.96
CA ALA A 58 -9.95 -13.21 -1.64
C ALA A 58 -10.82 -12.29 -2.51
N VAL A 59 -10.28 -11.16 -2.93
CA VAL A 59 -10.94 -10.14 -3.73
C VAL A 59 -10.56 -10.26 -5.20
N SER A 60 -9.28 -10.43 -5.52
CA SER A 60 -8.78 -10.44 -6.91
C SER A 60 -9.30 -11.62 -7.72
N ARG A 61 -9.60 -12.76 -7.09
CA ARG A 61 -10.21 -13.93 -7.77
C ARG A 61 -11.65 -13.73 -8.22
N LEU A 62 -12.34 -12.67 -7.78
CA LEU A 62 -13.76 -12.44 -8.07
C LEU A 62 -13.97 -11.90 -9.49
N SER A 63 -13.61 -12.68 -10.52
CA SER A 63 -13.60 -12.27 -11.94
C SER A 63 -14.88 -11.57 -12.39
N LEU A 64 -16.05 -12.15 -12.09
CA LEU A 64 -17.36 -11.58 -12.43
C LEU A 64 -17.62 -10.17 -11.85
N THR A 65 -16.93 -9.82 -10.76
CA THR A 65 -17.00 -8.48 -10.15
C THR A 65 -16.05 -7.52 -10.86
N TRP A 66 -14.81 -7.95 -11.08
CA TRP A 66 -13.79 -7.15 -11.76
C TRP A 66 -14.17 -6.87 -13.20
N GLU A 67 -14.67 -7.85 -13.94
CA GLU A 67 -15.07 -7.73 -15.34
C GLU A 67 -16.14 -6.65 -15.56
N ARG A 68 -17.06 -6.49 -14.61
CA ARG A 68 -18.14 -5.49 -14.66
C ARG A 68 -17.71 -4.07 -14.31
N LEU A 69 -16.45 -3.85 -13.89
CA LEU A 69 -15.95 -2.49 -13.69
C LEU A 69 -15.76 -1.76 -15.02
N PRO A 70 -16.05 -0.45 -15.08
CA PRO A 70 -15.69 0.38 -16.22
C PRO A 70 -14.19 0.35 -16.50
N SER A 71 -13.80 0.35 -17.78
CA SER A 71 -12.40 0.31 -18.23
C SER A 71 -11.53 1.40 -17.59
N LYS A 72 -12.07 2.62 -17.45
CA LYS A 72 -11.41 3.75 -16.78
C LYS A 72 -10.98 3.41 -15.33
N ILE A 73 -11.83 2.70 -14.59
CA ILE A 73 -11.57 2.33 -13.20
C ILE A 73 -10.56 1.19 -13.13
N LYS A 74 -10.64 0.22 -14.04
CA LYS A 74 -9.63 -0.86 -14.16
C LYS A 74 -8.24 -0.28 -14.44
N ARG A 75 -8.13 0.66 -15.38
CA ARG A 75 -6.87 1.32 -15.72
C ARG A 75 -6.29 2.07 -14.52
N MET A 76 -7.13 2.84 -13.82
CA MET A 76 -6.72 3.52 -12.59
C MET A 76 -6.18 2.55 -11.54
N PHE A 77 -6.82 1.40 -11.36
CA PHE A 77 -6.32 0.38 -10.43
C PHE A 77 -4.98 -0.22 -10.88
N SER A 78 -4.79 -0.50 -12.17
CA SER A 78 -3.51 -0.99 -12.71
C SER A 78 -2.37 0.03 -12.53
N GLU A 79 -2.65 1.33 -12.65
CA GLU A 79 -1.69 2.39 -12.32
C GLU A 79 -1.31 2.38 -10.82
N PHE A 80 -2.25 2.01 -9.94
CA PHE A 80 -1.98 1.87 -8.51
C PHE A 80 -1.08 0.67 -8.22
N GLU A 81 -1.34 -0.48 -8.85
CA GLU A 81 -0.48 -1.67 -8.73
C GLU A 81 0.94 -1.38 -9.19
N THR A 82 1.11 -0.61 -10.26
CA THR A 82 2.43 -0.18 -10.75
C THR A 82 3.20 0.65 -9.71
N LEU A 83 2.50 1.55 -8.99
CA LEU A 83 3.12 2.34 -7.92
C LEU A 83 3.55 1.48 -6.73
N MET A 84 2.88 0.35 -6.51
CA MET A 84 3.12 -0.58 -5.41
C MET A 84 4.08 -1.71 -5.76
N ASP A 85 4.63 -1.71 -6.97
CA ASP A 85 5.53 -2.75 -7.42
C ASP A 85 6.71 -2.91 -6.44
N PRO A 86 6.91 -4.11 -5.85
CA PRO A 86 7.92 -4.31 -4.82
C PRO A 86 9.35 -4.43 -5.39
N SER A 87 9.49 -4.54 -6.71
CA SER A 87 10.77 -4.78 -7.39
C SER A 87 11.76 -3.67 -7.11
N ARG A 88 13.04 -4.04 -7.04
CA ARG A 88 14.15 -3.13 -6.71
C ARG A 88 13.85 -2.28 -5.47
N ASN A 89 13.30 -2.93 -4.44
CA ASN A 89 12.93 -2.31 -3.17
C ASN A 89 11.94 -1.13 -3.33
N HIS A 90 10.85 -1.35 -4.07
CA HIS A 90 9.80 -0.34 -4.32
C HIS A 90 10.31 0.93 -5.02
N ARG A 91 11.12 0.76 -6.07
CA ARG A 91 11.78 1.89 -6.78
C ARG A 91 10.81 2.95 -7.28
N VAL A 92 9.65 2.55 -7.82
CA VAL A 92 8.63 3.47 -8.37
C VAL A 92 8.01 4.33 -7.27
N TYR A 93 7.65 3.71 -6.14
CA TYR A 93 7.18 4.43 -4.96
C TYR A 93 8.24 5.42 -4.45
N ARG A 94 9.50 4.97 -4.31
CA ARG A 94 10.59 5.82 -3.82
C ARG A 94 10.84 7.04 -4.72
N SER A 95 10.88 6.84 -6.03
CA SER A 95 11.08 7.95 -6.98
C SER A 95 9.88 8.91 -7.06
N THR A 96 8.69 8.44 -6.72
CA THR A 96 7.51 9.30 -6.57
C THR A 96 7.62 10.11 -5.28
N LEU A 97 8.04 9.48 -4.18
CA LEU A 97 8.14 10.11 -2.87
C LEU A 97 9.08 11.31 -2.84
N THR A 98 10.21 11.26 -3.58
CA THR A 98 11.16 12.39 -3.67
C THR A 98 10.59 13.63 -4.34
N LYS A 99 9.48 13.50 -5.08
CA LYS A 99 8.81 14.61 -5.77
C LYS A 99 7.64 15.19 -4.96
N LEU A 100 7.24 14.53 -3.87
CA LEU A 100 6.12 14.97 -3.06
C LEU A 100 6.57 16.01 -2.04
N THR A 101 5.72 17.01 -1.81
CA THR A 101 5.91 18.00 -0.75
C THR A 101 5.04 17.65 0.47
N PRO A 102 5.48 17.97 1.69
CA PRO A 102 4.66 17.85 2.89
C PRO A 102 3.32 18.60 2.80
N PRO A 103 2.28 18.20 3.54
CA PRO A 103 2.24 17.03 4.44
C PRO A 103 2.10 15.71 3.68
N ILE A 104 2.76 14.65 4.17
CA ILE A 104 2.74 13.30 3.57
C ILE A 104 2.63 12.26 4.70
N ILE A 105 1.81 11.23 4.51
CA ILE A 105 1.78 10.04 5.37
C ILE A 105 2.42 8.88 4.60
N LEU A 106 3.61 8.49 5.01
CA LEU A 106 4.45 7.48 4.34
C LEU A 106 3.89 6.06 4.50
N PHE A 107 4.19 5.20 3.54
CA PHE A 107 4.00 3.75 3.70
C PHE A 107 4.94 3.19 4.78
N MET A 108 4.44 3.15 6.02
CA MET A 108 5.21 2.80 7.22
C MET A 108 5.88 1.42 7.16
N PRO A 109 5.27 0.36 6.60
CA PRO A 109 5.93 -0.95 6.48
C PRO A 109 7.28 -0.89 5.74
N LEU A 110 7.40 -0.07 4.69
CA LEU A 110 8.65 0.06 3.95
C LEU A 110 9.71 0.82 4.76
N LEU A 111 9.30 1.88 5.47
CA LEU A 111 10.20 2.63 6.35
C LEU A 111 10.75 1.74 7.47
N ILE A 112 9.89 0.94 8.11
CA ILE A 112 10.29 0.00 9.16
C ILE A 112 11.26 -1.03 8.58
N LYS A 113 10.98 -1.58 7.40
CA LYS A 113 11.90 -2.52 6.75
C LYS A 113 13.29 -1.92 6.51
N ASP A 114 13.36 -0.66 6.06
CA ASP A 114 14.63 0.02 5.85
C ASP A 114 15.39 0.22 7.17
N LEU A 115 14.69 0.65 8.23
CA LEU A 115 15.28 0.81 9.57
C LEU A 115 15.77 -0.52 10.14
N THR A 116 15.02 -1.61 9.97
CA THR A 116 15.43 -2.96 10.37
C THR A 116 16.69 -3.38 9.62
N PHE A 117 16.75 -3.16 8.31
CA PHE A 117 17.93 -3.49 7.51
C PHE A 117 19.19 -2.74 7.98
N ILE A 118 19.08 -1.45 8.29
CA ILE A 118 20.19 -0.66 8.85
C ILE A 118 20.56 -1.18 10.24
N HIS A 119 19.56 -1.47 11.08
CA HIS A 119 19.78 -1.91 12.45
C HIS A 119 20.51 -3.25 12.53
N GLU A 120 20.11 -4.21 11.70
CA GLU A 120 20.70 -5.56 11.64
C GLU A 120 21.99 -5.60 10.83
N GLY A 121 22.13 -4.75 9.81
CA GLY A 121 23.30 -4.67 8.94
C GLY A 121 24.51 -3.98 9.58
N SER A 122 24.31 -3.19 10.64
CA SER A 122 25.37 -2.42 11.30
C SER A 122 25.42 -2.67 12.80
N LYS A 123 26.61 -2.95 13.34
CA LYS A 123 26.80 -3.09 14.79
C LYS A 123 26.59 -1.75 15.49
N THR A 124 25.91 -1.79 16.63
CA THR A 124 25.70 -0.61 17.49
C THR A 124 27.00 -0.16 18.16
N TYR A 125 27.88 -1.10 18.48
CA TYR A 125 29.19 -0.85 19.11
C TYR A 125 30.31 -1.43 18.24
N LEU A 126 31.43 -0.72 18.17
CA LEU A 126 32.68 -1.16 17.54
C LEU A 126 33.45 -2.10 18.49
N ILE A 127 34.60 -2.62 18.02
CA ILE A 127 35.42 -3.61 18.74
C ILE A 127 35.84 -3.10 20.13
N GLU A 128 36.03 -1.80 20.29
CA GLU A 128 36.45 -1.15 21.55
C GLU A 128 35.27 -0.68 22.42
N SER A 129 34.05 -1.19 22.19
CA SER A 129 32.80 -0.72 22.85
C SER A 129 32.45 0.75 22.59
N LEU A 130 33.09 1.39 21.60
CA LEU A 130 32.75 2.73 21.14
C LEU A 130 31.44 2.71 20.34
N VAL A 131 30.64 3.76 20.48
CA VAL A 131 29.38 3.94 19.75
C VAL A 131 29.67 4.13 18.26
N ASN A 132 28.97 3.36 17.41
CA ASN A 132 29.08 3.51 15.97
C ASN A 132 28.19 4.66 15.46
N PHE A 133 28.78 5.84 15.28
CA PHE A 133 28.07 7.01 14.75
C PHE A 133 27.68 6.89 13.27
N GLU A 134 28.31 6.02 12.49
CA GLU A 134 27.89 5.78 11.09
C GLU A 134 26.54 5.08 10.99
N LYS A 135 26.10 4.40 12.07
CA LYS A 135 24.78 3.78 12.18
C LYS A 135 23.68 4.80 12.54
N MET A 136 24.05 5.92 13.16
CA MET A 136 23.11 6.90 13.72
C MET A 136 22.50 7.81 12.65
#